data_AF-A0A0N9VA91-F1
#
_entry.id   AF-A0A0N9VA91-F1
#
_cell.length_a   1.000
_cell.length_b   1.000
_cell.length_c   1.000
_cell.angle_alpha   90.00
_cell.angle_beta   90.00
_cell.angle_gamma   90.00
#
_symmetry.space_group_name_H-M   'P 1'
#
loop_
_entity.id
_entity.type
_entity.pdbx_description
1 polymer ?
#
loop_
_entity_poly.entity_id
_entity_poly.type
_entity_poly.pdbx_seq_one_letter_code
_entity_poly.pdbx_strand_id
1 'polypeptide(L)'
;MSKKQKIYTAEFKAEAIKAIDSNNGNVSETARLLGISMQTLSNWYNKAKAGKLVGTQQYSPDLVALLEENKKLKQQLKTAEMEREFLKKAAAYFAKESQ
;
A
#
# COMPACT_ATOMS: atom_id res chain seq x y z
N MET A 1 -28.91 -17.46 26.70
CA MET A 1 -27.87 -18.30 26.06
C MET A 1 -26.74 -17.39 25.58
N SER A 2 -25.58 -17.36 26.25
CA SER A 2 -24.44 -16.54 25.81
C SER A 2 -23.83 -17.14 24.54
N LYS A 3 -23.81 -16.36 23.44
CA LYS A 3 -23.25 -16.79 22.15
C LYS A 3 -21.73 -16.80 22.30
N LYS A 4 -21.11 -17.99 22.34
CA LYS A 4 -19.63 -18.11 22.37
C LYS A 4 -19.04 -17.35 21.18
N GLN A 5 -18.31 -16.29 21.46
CA GLN A 5 -17.62 -15.53 20.42
C GLN A 5 -16.40 -16.33 19.96
N LYS A 6 -16.33 -16.62 18.66
CA LYS A 6 -15.11 -17.17 18.05
C LYS A 6 -14.05 -16.06 18.05
N ILE A 7 -12.95 -16.29 18.76
CA ILE A 7 -11.80 -15.38 18.79
C ILE A 7 -10.86 -15.81 17.67
N TYR A 8 -10.55 -14.87 16.79
CA TYR A 8 -9.60 -15.06 15.69
C TYR A 8 -8.36 -14.23 15.94
N THR A 9 -7.19 -14.82 15.70
CA THR A 9 -5.90 -14.17 15.88
C THR A 9 -5.71 -13.03 14.87
N ALA A 10 -4.77 -12.13 15.17
CA ALA A 10 -4.45 -10.99 14.31
C ALA A 10 -3.88 -11.45 12.96
N GLU A 11 -3.03 -12.48 13.01
CA GLU A 11 -2.37 -13.10 11.88
C GLU A 11 -3.39 -13.73 10.93
N PHE A 12 -4.34 -14.49 11.48
CA PHE A 12 -5.39 -15.13 10.69
C PHE A 12 -6.27 -14.10 9.98
N LYS A 13 -6.59 -12.98 10.64
CA LYS A 13 -7.35 -11.89 10.00
C LYS A 13 -6.55 -11.29 8.83
N ALA A 14 -5.25 -11.09 9.00
CA ALA A 14 -4.39 -10.56 7.93
C ALA A 14 -4.29 -11.49 6.73
N GLU A 15 -4.12 -12.78 6.98
CA GLU A 15 -4.09 -13.78 5.93
C GLU A 15 -5.43 -13.89 5.21
N ALA A 16 -6.55 -13.81 5.94
CA ALA A 16 -7.89 -13.80 5.36
C ALA A 16 -8.13 -12.58 4.45
N ILE A 17 -7.61 -11.39 4.80
CA ILE A 17 -7.69 -10.21 3.93
C ILE A 17 -6.81 -10.39 2.68
N LYS A 18 -5.58 -10.89 2.83
CA LYS A 18 -4.72 -11.18 1.67
C LYS A 18 -5.36 -12.19 0.71
N ALA A 19 -6.02 -13.22 1.24
CA ALA A 19 -6.73 -14.21 0.44
C ALA A 19 -7.93 -13.61 -0.33
N ILE A 20 -8.52 -12.52 0.14
CA ILE A 20 -9.54 -11.77 -0.62
C ILE A 20 -8.89 -11.06 -1.81
N ASP A 21 -7.75 -10.41 -1.61
CA ASP A 21 -7.04 -9.70 -2.67
C ASP A 21 -6.53 -10.67 -3.75
N SER A 22 -6.06 -11.87 -3.35
CA SER A 22 -5.69 -12.94 -4.28
C SER A 22 -6.88 -13.50 -5.07
N ASN A 23 -8.11 -13.35 -4.57
CA ASN A 23 -9.32 -13.84 -5.22
C ASN A 23 -10.15 -12.69 -5.85
N ASN A 24 -9.48 -11.69 -6.42
CA ASN A 24 -10.10 -10.54 -7.09
C ASN A 24 -11.13 -9.77 -6.23
N GLY A 25 -11.00 -9.81 -4.91
CA GLY A 25 -11.96 -9.15 -4.00
C GLY A 25 -13.21 -9.96 -3.69
N ASN A 26 -13.30 -11.25 -4.09
CA ASN A 26 -14.48 -12.07 -3.86
C ASN A 26 -14.56 -12.61 -2.41
N VAL A 27 -15.16 -11.79 -1.54
CA VAL A 27 -15.37 -12.10 -0.12
C VAL A 27 -16.19 -13.38 0.10
N SER A 28 -17.16 -13.68 -0.77
CA SER A 28 -18.05 -14.84 -0.61
C SER A 28 -17.29 -16.15 -0.74
N GLU A 29 -16.48 -16.24 -1.78
CA GLU A 29 -15.71 -17.44 -2.08
C GLU A 29 -14.56 -17.63 -1.07
N THR A 30 -13.85 -16.55 -0.74
CA THR A 30 -12.80 -16.62 0.28
C THR A 30 -13.35 -17.03 1.66
N ALA A 31 -14.56 -16.58 2.03
CA ALA A 31 -15.21 -17.02 3.27
C ALA A 31 -15.51 -18.52 3.28
N ARG A 32 -15.96 -19.07 2.15
CA ARG A 32 -16.21 -20.52 1.99
C ARG A 32 -14.91 -21.31 2.08
N LEU A 33 -13.85 -20.87 1.40
CA LEU A 33 -12.54 -21.51 1.42
C LEU A 33 -11.94 -21.54 2.84
N LEU A 34 -12.07 -20.44 3.58
CA LEU A 34 -11.55 -20.32 4.95
C LEU A 34 -12.49 -20.92 6.01
N GLY A 35 -13.68 -21.41 5.63
CA GLY A 35 -14.66 -21.98 6.56
C GLY A 35 -15.19 -20.99 7.61
N ILE A 36 -15.16 -19.69 7.30
CA ILE A 36 -15.64 -18.63 8.20
C ILE A 36 -16.94 -18.01 7.68
N SER A 37 -17.68 -17.33 8.57
CA SER A 37 -18.89 -16.66 8.14
C SER A 37 -18.54 -15.51 7.19
N MET A 38 -19.27 -15.42 6.07
CA MET A 38 -19.14 -14.33 5.10
C MET A 38 -19.30 -12.96 5.78
N GLN A 39 -20.25 -12.84 6.71
CA GLN A 39 -20.51 -11.59 7.42
C GLN A 39 -19.32 -11.20 8.31
N THR A 40 -18.65 -12.17 8.93
CA THR A 40 -17.42 -11.95 9.69
C THR A 40 -16.30 -11.45 8.79
N LEU A 41 -16.08 -12.13 7.66
CA LEU A 41 -15.02 -11.77 6.73
C LEU A 41 -15.28 -10.42 6.05
N SER A 42 -16.53 -10.13 5.68
CA SER A 42 -16.96 -8.83 5.14
C SER A 42 -16.72 -7.70 6.14
N ASN A 43 -17.05 -7.91 7.43
CA ASN A 43 -16.77 -6.94 8.49
C ASN A 43 -15.26 -6.69 8.65
N TRP A 44 -14.42 -7.71 8.50
CA TRP A 44 -12.97 -7.53 8.51
C TRP A 44 -12.49 -6.78 7.27
N TYR A 45 -12.97 -7.15 6.08
CA TYR A 45 -12.61 -6.47 4.83
C TYR A 45 -12.97 -4.99 4.84
N ASN A 46 -14.15 -4.64 5.34
CA ASN A 46 -14.57 -3.24 5.50
C ASN A 46 -13.70 -2.50 6.53
N LYS A 47 -13.34 -3.15 7.65
CA LYS A 47 -12.43 -2.58 8.64
C LYS A 47 -10.99 -2.44 8.12
N ALA A 48 -10.53 -3.36 7.27
CA ALA A 48 -9.23 -3.29 6.62
C ALA A 48 -9.18 -2.12 5.64
N LYS A 49 -10.20 -1.99 4.77
CA LYS A 49 -10.36 -0.81 3.89
C LYS A 49 -10.41 0.51 4.65
N ALA A 50 -10.99 0.53 5.84
CA ALA A 50 -11.06 1.71 6.69
C ALA A 50 -9.78 1.94 7.53
N GLY A 51 -8.76 1.08 7.43
CA GLY A 51 -7.51 1.18 8.22
C GLY A 51 -7.69 0.91 9.72
N LYS A 52 -8.79 0.26 10.13
CA LYS A 52 -9.20 0.05 11.54
C LYS A 52 -9.10 -1.41 12.00
N LEU A 53 -8.64 -2.32 11.15
CA LEU A 53 -8.54 -3.74 11.50
C LEU A 53 -7.21 -4.06 12.19
N VAL A 54 -7.29 -4.46 13.46
CA VAL A 54 -6.14 -4.89 14.27
C VAL A 54 -5.55 -6.16 13.68
N GLY A 55 -4.24 -6.14 13.37
CA GLY A 55 -3.49 -7.25 12.79
C GLY A 55 -3.24 -7.14 11.29
N THR A 56 -3.97 -6.28 10.58
CA THR A 56 -3.74 -6.01 9.16
C THR A 56 -3.13 -4.63 9.05
N GLN A 57 -1.81 -4.54 9.09
CA GLN A 57 -1.11 -3.30 8.75
C GLN A 57 -1.25 -3.06 7.25
N GLN A 58 -2.43 -2.63 6.83
CA GLN A 58 -2.51 -1.73 5.69
C GLN A 58 -2.10 -0.37 6.23
N TYR A 59 -1.01 0.15 5.68
CA TYR A 59 -0.46 1.46 6.01
C TYR A 59 -1.61 2.47 6.11
N SER A 60 -1.61 3.29 7.16
CA SER A 60 -2.64 4.32 7.33
C SER A 60 -2.75 5.16 6.04
N PRO A 61 -3.93 5.72 5.74
CA PRO A 61 -4.07 6.64 4.60
C PRO A 61 -2.98 7.73 4.58
N ASP A 62 -2.61 8.23 5.75
CA ASP A 62 -1.51 9.19 5.93
C ASP A 62 -0.15 8.63 5.50
N LEU A 63 0.14 7.37 5.81
CA LEU A 63 1.39 6.74 5.43
C LEU A 63 1.44 6.37 3.94
N VAL A 64 0.29 6.04 3.34
CA VAL A 64 0.18 5.88 1.87
C VAL A 64 0.42 7.23 1.18
N ALA A 65 -0.23 8.30 1.66
CA ALA A 65 -0.01 9.66 1.15
C ALA A 65 1.45 10.08 1.27
N LEU A 66 2.09 9.79 2.40
CA LEU A 66 3.50 10.10 2.64
C LEU A 66 4.44 9.32 1.70
N LEU A 67 4.12 8.06 1.40
CA LEU A 67 4.89 7.24 0.45
C LEU A 67 4.74 7.76 -0.99
N GLU A 68 3.55 8.17 -1.40
CA GLU A 68 3.32 8.80 -2.71
C GLU A 68 4.07 10.12 -2.84
N GLU A 69 4.02 10.96 -1.80
CA GLU A 69 4.78 12.21 -1.75
C GLU A 69 6.28 11.94 -1.83
N ASN A 70 6.80 10.97 -1.08
CA ASN A 70 8.21 10.60 -1.11
C ASN A 70 8.65 10.13 -2.51
N LYS A 71 7.80 9.36 -3.20
CA LYS A 71 8.05 8.93 -4.58
C LYS A 71 8.10 10.11 -5.54
N LYS A 72 7.15 11.05 -5.42
CA LYS A 72 7.11 12.26 -6.25
C LYS A 72 8.34 13.13 -6.03
N LEU A 73 8.74 13.34 -4.77
CA LEU A 73 9.93 14.10 -4.41
C LEU A 73 11.20 13.46 -4.97
N LYS A 74 11.36 12.14 -4.86
CA LYS A 74 12.51 11.42 -5.47
C LYS A 74 12.57 11.59 -6.98
N GLN A 75 11.41 11.60 -7.65
CA GLN A 75 11.36 11.79 -9.09
C GLN A 75 11.73 13.22 -9.50
N GLN A 76 11.25 14.22 -8.77
CA GLN A 76 11.64 15.62 -8.96
C GLN A 76 13.14 15.84 -8.73
N LEU A 77 13.69 15.24 -7.67
CA LEU A 77 15.11 15.35 -7.34
C LEU A 77 15.96 14.75 -8.46
N LYS A 78 15.59 13.58 -8.99
CA LYS A 78 16.26 12.96 -10.14
C LYS A 78 16.22 13.86 -11.38
N THR A 79 15.09 14.49 -11.68
CA THR A 79 14.97 15.43 -12.81
C THR A 79 15.88 16.64 -12.63
N ALA A 80 15.87 17.27 -11.46
CA ALA A 80 16.71 18.42 -11.16
C ALA A 80 18.21 18.09 -11.26
N GLU A 81 18.63 16.91 -10.79
CA GLU A 81 20.00 16.44 -10.93
C GLU A 81 20.41 16.28 -12.41
N MET A 82 19.54 15.70 -13.24
CA MET A 82 19.80 15.55 -14.67
C MET A 82 19.90 16.89 -15.38
N GLU A 83 19.02 17.84 -15.07
CA GLU A 83 19.06 19.21 -15.62
C GLU A 83 20.35 19.93 -15.22
N ARG A 84 20.76 19.81 -13.95
CA ARG A 84 22.01 20.40 -13.47
C ARG A 84 23.22 19.83 -14.21
N GLU A 85 23.26 18.52 -14.39
CA GLU A 85 24.35 17.86 -15.12
C GLU A 85 24.37 18.25 -16.60
N PHE A 86 23.20 18.39 -17.23
CA PHE A 86 23.11 18.88 -18.60
C PHE A 86 23.64 20.31 -18.74
N LEU A 87 23.19 21.24 -17.87
CA LEU A 87 23.64 22.62 -17.88
C LEU A 87 25.15 22.73 -17.61
N LYS A 88 25.68 21.92 -16.70
CA LYS A 88 27.12 21.88 -16.42
C LYS A 88 27.93 21.41 -17.64
N LYS A 89 27.46 20.39 -18.35
CA LYS A 89 28.08 19.92 -19.60
C LYS A 89 28.00 20.97 -20.71
N ALA A 90 26.85 21.63 -20.86
CA ALA A 90 26.68 22.71 -21.84
C ALA A 90 27.62 23.88 -21.54
N ALA A 91 27.68 24.34 -20.29
CA ALA A 91 28.60 25.41 -19.87
C ALA A 91 30.08 25.05 -20.15
N ALA A 92 30.48 23.81 -19.86
CA ALA A 92 31.83 23.34 -20.16
C ALA A 92 32.13 23.28 -21.67
N TYR A 93 31.15 22.90 -22.49
CA TYR A 93 31.27 22.90 -23.95
C TYR A 93 31.46 24.32 -24.49
N PHE A 94 30.62 25.27 -24.11
CA PHE A 94 30.72 26.67 -24.56
C PHE A 94 32.00 27.37 -24.07
N ALA A 95 32.45 27.07 -22.85
CA ALA A 95 33.71 27.60 -22.34
C ALA A 95 34.93 27.11 -23.16
N LYS A 96 34.85 25.90 -23.74
CA LYS A 96 35.91 25.33 -24.59
C LYS A 96 35.91 25.90 -26.01
N GLU A 97 34.74 26.27 -26.56
CA GLU A 97 34.66 26.91 -27.88
C GLU A 97 35.03 28.41 -27.88
N SER A 98 35.01 29.05 -26.70
CA SER A 98 35.37 30.47 -26.56
C SER A 98 36.88 30.71 -26.35
N GLN A 99 37.70 29.66 -26.54
CA GLN A 99 39.15 29.65 -26.35
C GLN A 99 39.91 29.62 -27.67
#